data_AF-A0A944T0F8-F1
#
_entry.id   AF-A0A944T0F8-F1
#
_cell.length_a   1.000
_cell.length_b   1.000
_cell.length_c   1.000
_cell.angle_alpha   90.00
_cell.angle_beta   90.00
_cell.angle_gamma   90.00
#
_symmetry.space_group_name_H-M   'P 1'
#
loop_
_entity.id
_entity.type
_entity.pdbx_description
1 polymer ?
#
loop_
_entity_poly.entity_id
_entity_poly.type
_entity_poly.pdbx_seq_one_letter_code
_entity_poly.pdbx_strand_id
1 'polypeptide(L)'
;MKLMPNLFARPGFRKYFANTSWLLGERVLRMVVSLFVGIYVARYLGPERFGLLSYTLSFVWLFSSLASFGLDDILVRELVKRPKQRKNLLGTVFWLKVCGTVVMGIA
;
A
#
# COMPACT_ATOMS: atom_id res chain seq x y z
N MET A 1 -24.06 -10.77 38.86
CA MET A 1 -24.09 -10.21 37.49
C MET A 1 -23.27 -8.92 37.46
N LYS A 2 -21.93 -9.01 37.44
CA LYS A 2 -21.03 -7.84 37.31
C LYS A 2 -20.69 -7.68 35.83
N LEU A 3 -21.45 -6.83 35.15
CA LEU A 3 -21.29 -6.52 33.74
C LEU A 3 -20.01 -5.68 33.54
N MET A 4 -19.11 -6.21 32.72
CA MET A 4 -18.13 -5.53 31.85
C MET A 4 -17.28 -4.40 32.46
N PRO A 5 -16.00 -4.63 32.82
CA PRO A 5 -15.08 -3.56 33.18
C PRO A 5 -14.73 -2.73 31.93
N ASN A 6 -14.68 -1.41 32.08
CA ASN A 6 -14.34 -0.41 31.06
C ASN A 6 -13.12 -0.79 30.19
N LEU A 7 -13.36 -1.41 29.03
CA LEU A 7 -12.35 -1.72 28.01
C LEU A 7 -11.79 -0.44 27.35
N PHE A 8 -12.56 0.63 27.32
CA PHE A 8 -12.23 1.91 26.68
C PHE A 8 -11.16 2.74 27.43
N ALA A 9 -10.85 2.41 28.70
CA ALA A 9 -9.93 3.18 29.53
C ALA A 9 -8.47 2.70 29.51
N ARG A 10 -8.12 1.67 28.71
CA ARG A 10 -6.75 1.17 28.65
C ARG A 10 -5.89 2.03 27.69
N PRO A 11 -4.70 2.51 28.10
CA PRO A 11 -3.81 3.30 27.23
C PRO A 11 -3.41 2.57 25.94
N GLY A 12 -3.38 1.23 25.97
CA GLY A 12 -3.22 0.40 24.78
C GLY A 12 -4.37 0.57 23.77
N PHE A 13 -5.63 0.56 24.23
CA PHE A 13 -6.80 0.68 23.35
C PHE A 13 -6.75 1.97 22.52
N ARG A 14 -6.43 3.11 23.14
CA ARG A 14 -6.31 4.40 22.43
C ARG A 14 -5.16 4.41 21.42
N LYS A 15 -4.03 3.77 21.71
CA LYS A 15 -2.88 3.69 20.79
C LYS A 15 -3.16 2.78 19.58
N TYR A 16 -3.77 1.61 19.80
CA TYR A 16 -4.17 0.71 18.71
C TYR A 16 -5.30 1.32 17.89
N PHE A 17 -6.30 1.93 18.54
CA PHE A 17 -7.40 2.58 17.85
C PHE A 17 -6.91 3.78 17.01
N ALA A 18 -5.99 4.60 17.52
CA ALA A 18 -5.39 5.69 16.75
C ALA A 18 -4.59 5.18 15.54
N ASN A 19 -3.82 4.10 15.69
CA ASN A 19 -3.03 3.56 14.58
C ASN A 19 -3.91 2.89 13.51
N THR A 20 -4.92 2.14 13.93
CA THR A 20 -5.88 1.51 13.01
C THR A 20 -6.75 2.54 12.32
N SER A 21 -7.26 3.55 13.04
CA SER A 21 -8.03 4.64 12.42
C SER A 21 -7.19 5.46 11.45
N TRP A 22 -5.89 5.65 11.73
CA TRP A 22 -4.97 6.27 10.78
C TRP A 22 -4.83 5.48 9.48
N LEU A 23 -4.59 4.16 9.58
CA LEU A 23 -4.50 3.28 8.41
C LEU A 23 -5.82 3.23 7.63
N LEU A 24 -6.96 3.18 8.32
CA LEU A 24 -8.27 3.22 7.69
C LEU A 24 -8.53 4.56 6.99
N GLY A 25 -8.15 5.67 7.62
CA GLY A 25 -8.27 7.01 7.05
C GLY A 25 -7.44 7.16 5.76
N GLU A 26 -6.19 6.69 5.78
CA GLU A 26 -5.33 6.65 4.59
C GLU A 26 -5.96 5.81 3.47
N ARG A 27 -6.50 4.63 3.80
CA ARG A 27 -7.15 3.75 2.82
C ARG A 27 -8.39 4.38 2.20
N VAL A 28 -9.24 5.03 3.01
CA VAL A 28 -10.42 5.76 2.52
C VAL A 28 -10.00 6.92 1.63
N LEU A 29 -9.02 7.72 2.04
CA LEU A 29 -8.50 8.83 1.25
C LEU A 29 -7.97 8.35 -0.10
N ARG A 30 -7.19 7.26 -0.11
CA ARG A 30 -6.67 6.65 -1.34
C ARG A 30 -7.80 6.21 -2.27
N MET A 31 -8.84 5.56 -1.75
CA MET A 31 -10.00 5.14 -2.54
C MET A 31 -10.71 6.35 -3.15
N VAL A 32 -10.96 7.39 -2.35
CA VAL A 32 -11.60 8.63 -2.81
C VAL A 32 -10.79 9.30 -3.92
N VAL A 33 -9.47 9.45 -3.72
CA VAL A 33 -8.58 10.03 -4.74
C VAL A 33 -8.56 9.20 -6.02
N SER A 34 -8.48 7.87 -5.89
CA SER A 34 -8.46 6.96 -7.05
C SER A 34 -9.75 7.05 -7.87
N LEU A 35 -10.90 7.23 -7.22
CA LEU A 35 -12.19 7.40 -7.87
C LEU A 35 -12.24 8.72 -8.64
N PHE A 36 -11.84 9.84 -8.03
CA PHE A 36 -11.82 11.13 -8.72
C PHE A 36 -10.88 11.14 -9.91
N VAL A 37 -9.66 10.60 -9.75
CA VAL A 37 -8.69 10.46 -10.84
C VAL A 37 -9.26 9.56 -11.94
N GLY A 38 -9.85 8.42 -11.59
CA GLY A 38 -10.48 7.50 -12.55
C GLY A 38 -11.58 8.17 -13.37
N ILE A 39 -12.49 8.92 -12.73
CA ILE A 39 -13.55 9.68 -13.41
C ILE A 39 -12.96 10.75 -14.33
N TYR A 40 -11.96 11.50 -13.85
CA TYR A 40 -11.32 12.54 -14.62
C TYR A 40 -10.63 11.97 -15.87
N VAL A 41 -9.86 10.89 -15.72
CA VAL A 41 -9.18 10.18 -16.80
C VAL A 41 -10.20 9.61 -17.79
N ALA A 42 -11.27 8.97 -17.31
CA ALA A 42 -12.33 8.45 -18.18
C ALA A 42 -13.01 9.55 -19.02
N ARG A 43 -13.27 10.72 -18.42
CA ARG A 43 -13.83 11.87 -19.14
C ARG A 43 -12.86 12.47 -20.15
N TYR A 44 -11.58 12.54 -19.82
CA TYR A 44 -10.57 13.11 -20.70
C TYR A 44 -10.25 12.20 -21.90
N LEU A 45 -10.18 10.88 -21.67
CA LEU A 45 -9.81 9.90 -22.71
C LEU A 45 -11.00 9.47 -23.57
N GLY A 46 -12.22 9.55 -23.05
CA GLY A 46 -13.40 8.94 -23.67
C GLY A 46 -13.39 7.41 -23.60
N PRO A 47 -14.46 6.75 -24.05
CA PRO A 47 -14.69 5.32 -23.82
C PRO A 47 -13.67 4.41 -24.52
N GLU A 48 -13.25 4.72 -25.75
CA GLU A 48 -12.33 3.86 -26.51
C GLU A 48 -10.92 3.82 -25.89
N ARG A 49 -10.34 5.00 -25.62
CA ARG A 49 -9.00 5.08 -25.05
C ARG A 49 -8.96 4.67 -23.57
N PHE A 50 -10.05 4.88 -22.84
CA PHE A 50 -10.19 4.35 -21.48
C PHE A 50 -10.26 2.83 -21.48
N GLY A 51 -10.95 2.20 -22.44
CA GLY A 51 -10.96 0.75 -22.62
C GLY A 51 -9.57 0.16 -22.86
N LEU A 52 -8.78 0.78 -23.74
CA LEU A 52 -7.37 0.41 -23.97
C LEU A 52 -6.54 0.55 -22.69
N LEU A 53 -6.68 1.65 -21.97
CA LEU A 53 -5.98 1.88 -20.71
C LEU A 53 -6.35 0.83 -19.65
N SER A 54 -7.63 0.49 -19.51
CA SER A 54 -8.09 -0.57 -18.59
C SER A 54 -7.55 -1.95 -18.97
N TYR A 55 -7.46 -2.25 -20.26
CA TYR A 55 -6.87 -3.50 -20.75
C TYR A 55 -5.38 -3.59 -20.39
N THR A 56 -4.60 -2.55 -20.72
CA THR A 56 -3.17 -2.49 -20.39
C THR A 56 -2.94 -2.55 -18.87
N LEU A 57 -3.73 -1.81 -18.09
CA LEU A 57 -3.64 -1.85 -16.63
C LEU A 57 -3.90 -3.26 -16.11
N SER A 58 -4.94 -3.94 -16.59
CA SER A 58 -5.28 -5.30 -16.13
C SER A 58 -4.13 -6.28 -16.34
N PHE A 59 -3.44 -6.17 -17.49
CA PHE A 59 -2.23 -6.94 -17.75
C PHE A 59 -1.11 -6.58 -16.77
N VAL A 60 -0.83 -5.30 -16.55
CA VAL A 60 0.18 -4.84 -15.58
C VAL A 60 -0.12 -5.33 -14.16
N TRP A 61 -1.37 -5.23 -13.71
CA TRP A 61 -1.80 -5.68 -12.38
C TRP A 61 -1.58 -7.18 -12.17
N LEU A 62 -1.81 -7.99 -13.21
CA LEU A 62 -1.59 -9.44 -13.16
C LEU A 62 -0.13 -9.78 -12.84
N PHE A 63 0.82 -9.08 -13.46
CA PHE A 63 2.25 -9.30 -13.23
C PHE A 63 2.81 -8.50 -12.05
N SER A 64 2.11 -7.47 -11.57
CA SER A 64 2.56 -6.61 -10.46
C SER A 64 2.81 -7.37 -9.15
N SER A 65 1.97 -8.37 -8.85
CA SER A 65 2.15 -9.22 -7.67
C SER A 65 3.43 -10.05 -7.75
N LEU A 66 3.81 -10.50 -8.95
CA LEU A 66 5.04 -11.24 -9.19
C LEU A 66 6.25 -10.31 -9.17
N ALA A 67 6.12 -9.11 -9.76
CA ALA A 67 7.16 -8.09 -9.80
C ALA A 67 7.59 -7.60 -8.40
N SER A 68 6.63 -7.49 -7.48
CA SER A 68 6.89 -6.95 -6.14
C SER A 68 7.53 -7.99 -5.20
N PHE A 69 7.48 -9.29 -5.53
CA PHE A 69 8.04 -10.42 -4.76
C PHE A 69 7.73 -10.43 -3.24
N GLY A 70 6.70 -9.69 -2.80
CA GLY A 70 6.39 -9.52 -1.37
C GLY A 70 7.43 -8.71 -0.59
N LEU A 71 8.32 -7.97 -1.26
CA LEU A 71 9.41 -7.21 -0.61
C LEU A 71 8.89 -6.21 0.44
N ASP A 72 7.74 -5.59 0.18
CA ASP A 72 7.13 -4.63 1.11
C ASP A 72 6.63 -5.31 2.39
N ASP A 73 5.97 -6.47 2.28
CA ASP A 73 5.51 -7.22 3.44
C ASP A 73 6.67 -7.77 4.28
N ILE A 74 7.72 -8.26 3.62
CA ILE A 74 8.96 -8.71 4.29
C ILE A 74 9.62 -7.54 5.00
N LEU A 75 9.72 -6.38 4.35
CA LEU A 75 10.31 -5.17 4.92
C LEU A 75 9.54 -4.73 6.18
N VAL A 76 8.21 -4.65 6.13
CA VAL A 76 7.37 -4.27 7.27
C VAL A 76 7.58 -5.26 8.42
N ARG A 77 7.55 -6.56 8.14
CA ARG A 77 7.76 -7.62 9.14
C ARG A 77 9.12 -7.49 9.81
N GLU A 78 10.18 -7.25 9.05
CA GLU A 78 11.54 -7.17 9.58
C GLU A 78 11.81 -5.84 10.30
N LEU A 79 11.20 -4.73 9.86
CA LEU A 79 11.25 -3.45 10.57
C LEU A 79 10.62 -3.54 11.96
N VAL A 80 9.51 -4.28 12.09
CA VAL A 80 8.85 -4.51 13.38
C VAL A 80 9.70 -5.39 14.29
N LYS A 81 10.36 -6.43 13.74
CA LYS A 81 11.23 -7.32 14.52
C LYS A 81 12.57 -6.70 14.92
N ARG A 82 13.19 -5.89 14.05
CA ARG A 82 14.55 -5.34 14.22
C ARG A 82 14.59 -3.82 13.97
N PRO A 83 13.97 -3.01 14.84
CA PRO A 83 13.88 -1.56 14.64
C PRO A 83 15.25 -0.86 14.64
N LYS A 84 16.27 -1.40 15.32
CA LYS A 84 17.64 -0.84 15.35
C LYS A 84 18.34 -0.86 13.97
N GLN A 85 17.97 -1.78 13.07
CA GLN A 85 18.57 -1.91 11.73
C GLN A 85 17.75 -1.23 10.63
N ARG A 86 16.74 -0.42 11.00
CA ARG A 86 15.81 0.25 10.07
C ARG A 86 16.48 0.94 8.88
N LYS A 87 17.56 1.69 9.12
CA LYS A 87 18.27 2.43 8.06
C LYS A 87 18.88 1.50 7.01
N ASN A 88 19.49 0.40 7.46
CA ASN A 88 20.12 -0.57 6.57
C ASN A 88 19.07 -1.34 5.76
N LEU A 89 18.00 -1.81 6.42
CA LEU A 89 16.89 -2.52 5.77
C LEU A 89 16.16 -1.68 4.71
N LEU A 90 15.82 -0.43 5.04
CA LEU A 90 15.22 0.49 4.07
C LEU A 90 16.16 0.74 2.89
N GLY A 91 17.47 0.91 3.14
CA GLY A 91 18.46 1.11 2.09
C GLY A 91 18.61 -0.08 1.15
N THR A 92 18.69 -1.30 1.69
CA THR A 92 18.79 -2.53 0.89
C THR A 92 17.55 -2.75 0.04
N VAL A 93 16.34 -2.62 0.62
CA VAL A 93 15.09 -2.80 -0.14
C VAL A 93 14.91 -1.69 -1.18
N PHE A 94 15.33 -0.46 -0.88
CA PHE A 94 15.32 0.63 -1.85
C PHE A 94 16.21 0.31 -3.06
N TRP A 95 17.47 -0.06 -2.86
CA TRP A 95 18.36 -0.42 -3.96
C TRP A 95 17.88 -1.66 -4.72
N LEU A 96 17.33 -2.65 -4.03
CA LEU A 96 16.76 -3.84 -4.65
C LEU A 96 15.57 -3.48 -5.56
N LYS A 97 14.69 -2.57 -5.12
CA LYS A 97 13.57 -2.06 -5.92
C LYS A 97 14.06 -1.24 -7.12
N VAL A 98 15.07 -0.39 -6.94
CA VAL A 98 15.64 0.42 -8.03
C VAL A 98 16.26 -0.49 -9.09
N CYS A 99 17.13 -1.43 -8.68
CA CYS A 99 17.73 -2.39 -9.60
C CYS A 99 16.67 -3.26 -10.29
N GLY A 100 15.69 -3.78 -9.56
CA GLY A 100 14.59 -4.58 -10.14
C GLY A 100 13.79 -3.79 -11.18
N THR A 101 13.51 -2.51 -10.91
CA THR A 101 12.80 -1.63 -11.85
C THR A 101 13.63 -1.32 -13.08
N VAL A 102 14.94 -1.05 -12.91
CA VAL A 102 15.86 -0.83 -14.03
C VAL A 102 15.96 -2.07 -14.90
N VAL A 103 16.08 -3.27 -14.31
CA VAL A 103 16.14 -4.55 -15.03
C VAL A 103 14.84 -4.81 -15.80
N MET A 104 13.68 -4.54 -15.22
CA MET A 104 12.40 -4.60 -15.96
C MET A 104 12.28 -3.53 -17.04
N GLY A 105 12.87 -2.36 -16.85
CA GLY A 105 12.79 -1.27 -17.83
C GLY A 105 13.72 -1.42 -19.03
N ILE A 106 14.78 -2.23 -18.92
CA ILE A 106 15.74 -2.51 -20.00
C ILE A 106 15.45 -3.81 -20.76
N ALA A 107 14.63 -4.70 -20.19
CA ALA A 107 14.22 -5.98 -20.79
C ALA A 107 12.91 -5.83 -21.56
#